data_AF-A0A9P8NXG8-F1
#
_entry.id   AF-A0A9P8NXG8-F1
#
_cell.length_a   1.000
_cell.length_b   1.000
_cell.length_c   1.000
_cell.angle_alpha   90.00
_cell.angle_beta   90.00
_cell.angle_gamma   90.00
#
_symmetry.space_group_name_H-M   'P 1'
#
loop_
_entity.id
_entity.type
_entity.pdbx_description
1 polymer ?
#
loop_
_entity_poly.entity_id
_entity_poly.type
_entity_poly.pdbx_seq_one_letter_code
_entity_poly.pdbx_strand_id
1 'polypeptide(L)'
;MLLRSLARGVYGSRAVRPMTAVRGFQSIYHAPVPILDESKLETKILAKAYDKYVPEHGFTQKSVDLAVSELQLKPDNLSGLFGIGLQVPDVVNELIMYHLKYTRAKLADYRNEADKLGTETEKVRFFLTKRLLDNKPIIKHYHTALGRMVLPLNVSTFLTELHNLSDDITYYSGDRSNDFAWYSKRFALSGAIVQSELFMLGDTSADFSPTIEFMNDKITHIDTLGYAYNSVEEWAIFNGISLPTPRHIVQDESLDPSYEKEPIIPTISVDHHVDTHSDYFIVVPEVLKPIYEGFLKTVESKVVSSISVKFPELEDEDEIDEYDEQEQLYKSSNAFLAKQDSKTIEIRQFVAAGNAINVLLVPIFKNKLVYNLFASALFTHFAVSKLLCLGTSELNGSTINKLVSDNYEKFSESSLVSQVPTMRPPNFVTGATGALISQANTRQVPVAALVVSAEGAFQLDMEKYDLDSLSDLSHVLDDYLSLKGKYIKTVQDLSKAKRATSGSNALYI
;
A
#
# COMPACT_ATOMS: atom_id res chain seq x y z
N MET A 1 -26.03 67.74 -24.52
CA MET A 1 -26.82 67.19 -23.41
C MET A 1 -27.46 65.90 -23.89
N LEU A 2 -26.89 64.79 -23.40
CA LEU A 2 -27.40 63.41 -23.31
C LEU A 2 -27.99 62.71 -24.55
N LEU A 3 -27.16 61.80 -25.08
CA LEU A 3 -27.42 60.86 -26.17
C LEU A 3 -28.30 59.68 -25.73
N ARG A 4 -29.39 59.53 -26.48
CA ARG A 4 -29.87 58.32 -27.18
C ARG A 4 -29.97 57.02 -26.40
N SER A 5 -31.23 56.68 -26.11
CA SER A 5 -31.73 55.32 -26.24
C SER A 5 -31.76 54.91 -27.73
N LEU A 6 -31.44 53.65 -28.01
CA LEU A 6 -32.14 52.82 -28.99
C LEU A 6 -31.64 51.37 -28.90
N ALA A 7 -32.55 50.52 -28.42
CA ALA A 7 -32.86 49.15 -28.84
C ALA A 7 -31.71 48.14 -29.04
N ARG A 8 -31.81 47.02 -28.29
CA ARG A 8 -31.68 45.66 -28.84
C ARG A 8 -32.44 44.67 -27.97
N GLY A 9 -33.32 43.90 -28.61
CA GLY A 9 -34.10 42.84 -28.01
C GLY A 9 -33.37 41.50 -27.96
N VAL A 10 -33.90 40.65 -27.07
CA VAL A 10 -33.98 39.18 -27.12
C VAL A 10 -32.67 38.43 -27.30
N TYR A 11 -32.13 37.90 -26.20
CA TYR A 11 -31.84 36.47 -26.03
C TYR A 11 -31.76 36.18 -24.52
N GLY A 12 -32.58 35.24 -24.04
CA GLY A 12 -32.56 34.79 -22.66
C GLY A 12 -31.28 34.00 -22.38
N SER A 13 -30.38 34.60 -21.61
CA SER A 13 -29.25 33.89 -21.00
C SER A 13 -29.77 33.15 -19.76
N ARG A 14 -30.08 31.86 -19.93
CA ARG A 14 -30.09 30.91 -18.81
C ARG A 14 -28.70 30.98 -18.17
N ALA A 15 -28.64 31.55 -16.96
CA ALA A 15 -27.46 31.45 -16.13
C ALA A 15 -27.20 29.97 -15.82
N VAL A 16 -26.30 29.35 -16.57
CA VAL A 16 -25.74 28.06 -16.22
C VAL A 16 -24.89 28.31 -14.98
N ARG A 17 -25.44 27.96 -13.80
CA ARG A 17 -24.61 27.79 -12.61
C ARG A 17 -23.52 26.77 -12.97
N PRO A 18 -22.23 27.05 -12.73
CA PRO A 18 -21.24 26.02 -12.87
C PRO A 18 -21.55 24.97 -11.80
N MET A 19 -22.00 23.79 -12.23
CA MET A 19 -21.91 22.60 -11.37
C MET A 19 -20.42 22.39 -11.14
N THR A 20 -19.89 22.85 -10.02
CA THR A 20 -18.66 22.32 -9.45
C THR A 20 -18.94 20.89 -8.99
N ALA A 21 -19.12 19.99 -9.95
CA ALA A 21 -18.91 18.57 -9.73
C ALA A 21 -17.39 18.38 -9.68
N VAL A 22 -16.80 18.66 -8.52
CA VAL A 22 -15.43 18.25 -8.22
C VAL A 22 -15.48 16.72 -8.19
N ARG A 23 -15.02 16.09 -9.29
CA ARG A 23 -14.95 14.64 -9.42
C ARG A 23 -14.19 14.09 -8.21
N GLY A 24 -14.85 13.24 -7.42
CA GLY A 24 -14.18 12.39 -6.46
C GLY A 24 -13.15 11.52 -7.18
N PHE A 25 -12.00 11.30 -6.56
CA PHE A 25 -10.96 10.45 -7.09
C PHE A 25 -11.48 9.00 -7.21
N GLN A 26 -11.44 8.43 -8.42
CA GLN A 26 -11.59 7.01 -8.68
C GLN A 26 -10.20 6.46 -9.04
N SER A 27 -9.80 5.35 -8.41
CA SER A 27 -8.61 4.60 -8.83
C SER A 27 -8.69 4.30 -10.33
N ILE A 28 -7.56 4.36 -11.04
CA ILE A 28 -7.47 3.99 -12.46
C ILE A 28 -7.83 2.50 -12.66
N TYR A 29 -7.77 1.70 -11.59
CA TYR A 29 -8.16 0.29 -11.56
C TYR A 29 -9.57 0.04 -11.02
N HIS A 30 -10.32 1.08 -10.70
CA HIS A 30 -11.72 0.90 -10.32
C HIS A 30 -12.45 0.30 -11.53
N ALA A 31 -12.85 -0.97 -11.40
CA ALA A 31 -13.52 -1.69 -12.48
C ALA A 31 -14.77 -0.91 -12.88
N PRO A 32 -14.90 -0.48 -14.15
CA PRO A 32 -16.06 0.28 -14.57
C PRO A 32 -17.32 -0.58 -14.37
N VAL A 33 -18.38 0.03 -13.87
CA VAL A 33 -19.71 -0.59 -13.85
C VAL A 33 -20.11 -0.90 -15.31
N PRO A 34 -20.54 -2.13 -15.64
CA PRO A 34 -21.02 -3.18 -14.75
C PRO A 34 -19.96 -4.19 -14.30
N ILE A 35 -19.97 -4.53 -13.00
CA ILE A 35 -19.07 -5.52 -12.38
C ILE A 35 -19.37 -6.95 -12.88
N LEU A 36 -20.65 -7.23 -13.18
CA LEU A 36 -21.13 -8.49 -13.74
C LEU A 36 -21.75 -8.21 -15.12
N ASP A 37 -21.39 -9.02 -16.11
CA ASP A 37 -21.99 -8.94 -17.44
C ASP A 37 -23.20 -9.88 -17.52
N GLU A 38 -24.39 -9.34 -17.28
CA GLU A 38 -25.64 -10.11 -17.31
C GLU A 38 -25.98 -10.70 -18.69
N SER A 39 -25.31 -10.26 -19.76
CA SER A 39 -25.54 -10.81 -21.11
C SER A 39 -24.99 -12.22 -21.26
N LYS A 40 -23.90 -12.52 -20.53
CA LYS A 40 -23.16 -13.79 -20.57
C LYS A 40 -23.98 -14.97 -20.04
N LEU A 41 -23.81 -16.11 -20.68
CA LEU A 41 -24.52 -17.34 -20.31
C LEU A 41 -24.04 -17.85 -18.95
N GLU A 42 -22.74 -17.73 -18.70
CA GLU A 42 -22.04 -18.04 -17.45
C GLU A 42 -22.69 -17.32 -16.28
N THR A 43 -22.84 -16.00 -16.39
CA THR A 43 -23.45 -15.15 -15.36
C THR A 43 -24.91 -15.54 -15.10
N LYS A 44 -25.68 -15.90 -16.14
CA LYS A 44 -27.07 -16.37 -15.97
C LYS A 44 -27.16 -17.71 -15.23
N ILE A 45 -26.25 -18.64 -15.53
CA ILE A 45 -26.17 -19.93 -14.82
C ILE A 45 -25.80 -19.69 -13.36
N LEU A 46 -24.75 -18.89 -13.10
CA LEU A 46 -24.27 -18.59 -11.75
C LEU A 46 -25.32 -17.82 -10.93
N ALA A 47 -26.02 -16.87 -11.53
CA ALA A 47 -27.13 -16.15 -10.88
C ALA A 47 -28.24 -17.10 -10.43
N LYS A 48 -28.67 -17.99 -11.32
CA LYS A 48 -29.71 -18.98 -11.03
C LYS A 48 -29.25 -19.98 -9.95
N ALA A 49 -27.98 -20.41 -10.01
CA ALA A 49 -27.37 -21.28 -9.01
C ALA A 49 -27.37 -20.62 -7.62
N TYR A 50 -26.91 -19.37 -7.57
CA TYR A 50 -26.81 -18.56 -6.36
C TYR A 50 -28.19 -18.32 -5.71
N ASP A 51 -29.17 -17.83 -6.46
CA ASP A 51 -30.47 -17.42 -5.90
C ASP A 51 -31.31 -18.62 -5.41
N LYS A 52 -31.28 -19.74 -6.14
CA LYS A 52 -32.21 -20.86 -5.91
C LYS A 52 -31.60 -22.03 -5.15
N TYR A 53 -30.32 -22.35 -5.37
CA TYR A 53 -29.75 -23.62 -4.90
C TYR A 53 -28.68 -23.47 -3.84
N VAL A 54 -27.91 -22.36 -3.80
CA VAL A 54 -26.91 -22.14 -2.75
C VAL A 54 -27.49 -22.12 -1.33
N PRO A 55 -28.68 -21.55 -1.06
CA PRO A 55 -29.27 -21.59 0.30
C PRO A 55 -29.53 -23.01 0.83
N GLU A 56 -29.78 -23.98 -0.06
CA GLU A 56 -30.10 -25.37 0.30
C GLU A 56 -28.90 -26.32 0.18
N HIS A 57 -28.08 -26.16 -0.87
CA HIS A 57 -27.01 -27.08 -1.23
C HIS A 57 -25.60 -26.47 -1.11
N GLY A 58 -25.50 -25.21 -0.73
CA GLY A 58 -24.24 -24.48 -0.57
C GLY A 58 -23.49 -24.20 -1.88
N PHE A 59 -22.27 -23.71 -1.74
CA PHE A 59 -21.35 -23.48 -2.85
C PHE A 59 -20.76 -24.82 -3.31
N THR A 60 -21.50 -25.53 -4.15
CA THR A 60 -21.14 -26.87 -4.65
C THR A 60 -21.44 -27.00 -6.14
N GLN A 61 -20.78 -27.97 -6.79
CA GLN A 61 -21.06 -28.34 -8.18
C GLN A 61 -22.54 -28.64 -8.40
N LYS A 62 -23.17 -29.32 -7.43
CA LYS A 62 -24.60 -29.69 -7.47
C LYS A 62 -25.52 -28.48 -7.67
N SER A 63 -25.23 -27.35 -7.01
CA SER A 63 -26.02 -26.12 -7.15
C SER A 63 -25.97 -25.57 -8.59
N VAL A 64 -24.84 -25.74 -9.27
CA VAL A 64 -24.66 -25.33 -10.66
C VAL A 64 -25.34 -26.32 -11.61
N ASP A 65 -25.17 -27.62 -11.40
CA ASP A 65 -25.77 -28.66 -12.25
C ASP A 65 -27.30 -28.59 -12.25
N LEU A 66 -27.90 -28.29 -11.09
CA LEU A 66 -29.35 -28.07 -10.98
C LEU A 66 -29.80 -26.81 -11.74
N ALA A 67 -29.03 -25.73 -11.68
CA ALA A 67 -29.31 -24.52 -12.44
C ALA A 67 -29.22 -24.75 -13.95
N VAL A 68 -28.20 -25.47 -14.42
CA VAL A 68 -28.02 -25.87 -15.83
C VAL A 68 -29.20 -26.72 -16.30
N SER A 69 -29.61 -27.69 -15.49
CA SER A 69 -30.74 -28.59 -15.78
C SER A 69 -32.05 -27.80 -15.91
N GLU A 70 -32.31 -26.84 -15.01
CA GLU A 70 -33.51 -26.00 -15.06
C GLU A 70 -33.51 -25.04 -16.25
N LEU A 71 -32.35 -24.53 -16.64
CA LEU A 71 -32.19 -23.71 -17.85
C LEU A 71 -32.28 -24.52 -19.15
N GLN A 72 -32.50 -25.84 -19.06
CA GLN A 72 -32.57 -26.78 -20.19
C GLN A 72 -31.31 -26.76 -21.07
N LEU A 73 -30.18 -26.37 -20.50
CA LEU A 73 -28.89 -26.39 -21.16
C LEU A 73 -28.36 -27.83 -21.09
N LYS A 74 -28.00 -28.42 -22.23
CA LYS A 74 -27.35 -29.74 -22.29
C LYS A 74 -25.84 -29.51 -22.20
N PRO A 75 -25.18 -29.87 -21.09
CA PRO A 75 -23.80 -29.49 -20.86
C PRO A 75 -22.85 -30.48 -21.53
N ASP A 76 -22.64 -30.37 -22.83
CA ASP A 76 -21.57 -31.13 -23.48
C ASP A 76 -20.18 -30.52 -23.15
N ASN A 77 -20.09 -29.27 -22.67
CA ASN A 77 -18.83 -28.55 -22.38
C ASN A 77 -18.91 -27.49 -21.25
N LEU A 78 -19.41 -27.83 -20.04
CA LEU A 78 -19.32 -26.90 -18.89
C LEU A 78 -17.86 -26.52 -18.57
N SER A 79 -16.93 -27.47 -18.69
CA SER A 79 -15.51 -27.24 -18.49
C SER A 79 -14.90 -26.29 -19.53
N GLY A 80 -15.46 -26.22 -20.74
CA GLY A 80 -15.05 -25.27 -21.76
C GLY A 80 -15.61 -23.86 -21.52
N LEU A 81 -16.80 -23.78 -20.92
CA LEU A 81 -17.48 -22.53 -20.58
C LEU A 81 -16.81 -21.82 -19.38
N PHE A 82 -16.43 -22.58 -18.35
CA PHE A 82 -15.78 -22.06 -17.14
C PHE A 82 -14.24 -22.24 -17.15
N GLY A 83 -13.63 -22.67 -18.26
CA GLY A 83 -12.21 -23.03 -18.33
C GLY A 83 -11.34 -22.21 -19.30
N ILE A 84 -11.91 -21.42 -20.21
CA ILE A 84 -11.13 -20.65 -21.20
C ILE A 84 -11.18 -19.15 -20.85
N GLY A 85 -10.08 -18.61 -20.30
CA GLY A 85 -9.89 -17.18 -20.06
C GLY A 85 -10.34 -16.64 -18.69
N LEU A 86 -10.70 -17.51 -17.75
CA LEU A 86 -11.03 -17.14 -16.36
C LEU A 86 -9.81 -17.29 -15.45
N GLN A 87 -9.71 -16.43 -14.43
CA GLN A 87 -8.61 -16.44 -13.46
C GLN A 87 -8.64 -17.66 -12.52
N VAL A 88 -9.77 -18.38 -12.43
CA VAL A 88 -9.92 -19.56 -11.57
C VAL A 88 -10.55 -20.74 -12.33
N PRO A 89 -9.90 -21.92 -12.40
CA PRO A 89 -10.36 -23.05 -13.22
C PRO A 89 -11.47 -23.91 -12.58
N ASP A 90 -12.03 -23.52 -11.42
CA ASP A 90 -13.06 -24.28 -10.68
C ASP A 90 -14.38 -23.51 -10.68
N VAL A 91 -15.45 -24.13 -11.19
CA VAL A 91 -16.79 -23.54 -11.26
C VAL A 91 -17.37 -23.23 -9.87
N VAL A 92 -16.94 -23.94 -8.82
CA VAL A 92 -17.35 -23.59 -7.46
C VAL A 92 -16.69 -22.28 -7.02
N ASN A 93 -15.42 -22.05 -7.38
CA ASN A 93 -14.76 -20.79 -7.11
C ASN A 93 -15.39 -19.64 -7.91
N GLU A 94 -15.83 -19.89 -9.14
CA GLU A 94 -16.60 -18.91 -9.92
C GLU A 94 -17.96 -18.59 -9.29
N LEU A 95 -18.64 -19.58 -8.71
CA LEU A 95 -19.89 -19.35 -7.96
C LEU A 95 -19.66 -18.51 -6.69
N ILE A 96 -18.55 -18.74 -5.98
CA ILE A 96 -18.13 -17.92 -4.84
C ILE A 96 -17.78 -16.50 -5.31
N MET A 97 -17.01 -16.37 -6.38
CA MET A 97 -16.63 -15.08 -6.97
C MET A 97 -17.86 -14.30 -7.45
N TYR A 98 -18.86 -14.97 -8.02
CA TYR A 98 -20.14 -14.38 -8.38
C TYR A 98 -20.82 -13.75 -7.17
N HIS A 99 -20.90 -14.46 -6.04
CA HIS A 99 -21.47 -13.90 -4.80
C HIS A 99 -20.74 -12.62 -4.35
N LEU A 100 -19.40 -12.63 -4.33
CA LEU A 100 -18.61 -11.46 -3.92
C LEU A 100 -18.85 -10.27 -4.85
N LYS A 101 -18.80 -10.49 -6.17
CA LYS A 101 -19.04 -9.45 -7.18
C LYS A 101 -20.48 -8.94 -7.17
N TYR A 102 -21.45 -9.82 -6.99
CA TYR A 102 -22.88 -9.48 -6.92
C TYR A 102 -23.18 -8.58 -5.72
N THR A 103 -22.68 -8.95 -4.54
CA THR A 103 -22.88 -8.15 -3.31
C THR A 103 -22.10 -6.83 -3.36
N ARG A 104 -20.90 -6.80 -3.96
CA ARG A 104 -20.19 -5.54 -4.23
C ARG A 104 -20.98 -4.63 -5.18
N ALA A 105 -21.55 -5.17 -6.25
CA ALA A 105 -22.33 -4.39 -7.22
C ALA A 105 -23.55 -3.72 -6.58
N LYS A 106 -24.25 -4.41 -5.67
CA LYS A 106 -25.39 -3.87 -4.91
C LYS A 106 -25.06 -2.65 -4.06
N LEU A 107 -23.80 -2.43 -3.69
CA LEU A 107 -23.40 -1.23 -2.93
C LEU A 107 -23.76 0.07 -3.64
N ALA A 108 -23.79 0.08 -4.97
CA ALA A 108 -24.18 1.24 -5.75
C ALA A 108 -25.63 1.68 -5.48
N ASP A 109 -26.53 0.74 -5.18
CA ASP A 109 -27.96 1.00 -4.94
C ASP A 109 -28.18 1.78 -3.63
N TYR A 110 -27.28 1.61 -2.66
CA TYR A 110 -27.38 2.24 -1.34
C TYR A 110 -26.75 3.64 -1.28
N ARG A 111 -26.17 4.17 -2.38
CA ARG A 111 -25.50 5.48 -2.39
C ARG A 111 -26.40 6.63 -1.95
N ASN A 112 -27.64 6.67 -2.46
CA ASN A 112 -28.60 7.73 -2.13
C ASN A 112 -29.02 7.70 -0.64
N GLU A 113 -28.98 6.52 0.00
CA GLU A 113 -29.22 6.39 1.44
C GLU A 113 -27.99 6.85 2.22
N ALA A 114 -26.79 6.43 1.79
CA ALA A 114 -25.53 6.81 2.42
C ALA A 114 -25.26 8.32 2.36
N ASP A 115 -25.68 9.01 1.30
CA ASP A 115 -25.53 10.46 1.13
C ASP A 115 -26.28 11.28 2.20
N LYS A 116 -27.23 10.67 2.91
CA LYS A 116 -27.94 11.30 4.03
C LYS A 116 -27.12 11.27 5.34
N LEU A 117 -26.05 10.48 5.38
CA LEU A 117 -25.16 10.35 6.54
C LEU A 117 -24.09 11.45 6.49
N GLY A 118 -23.71 11.96 7.67
CA GLY A 118 -22.87 13.15 7.80
C GLY A 118 -21.39 12.86 7.64
N THR A 119 -20.90 11.77 8.22
CA THR A 119 -19.46 11.46 8.31
C THR A 119 -19.02 10.32 7.39
N GLU A 120 -17.74 10.30 7.00
CA GLU A 120 -17.12 9.20 6.25
C GLU A 120 -17.29 7.87 7.01
N THR A 121 -16.99 7.86 8.31
CA THR A 121 -17.14 6.70 9.20
C THR A 121 -18.57 6.14 9.21
N GLU A 122 -19.59 6.99 9.33
CA GLU A 122 -20.99 6.54 9.31
C GLU A 122 -21.35 5.88 7.98
N LYS A 123 -20.84 6.41 6.86
CA LYS A 123 -21.03 5.82 5.54
C LYS A 123 -20.31 4.47 5.41
N VAL A 124 -19.08 4.36 5.92
CA VAL A 124 -18.33 3.09 5.93
C VAL A 124 -19.12 2.03 6.72
N ARG A 125 -19.57 2.37 7.93
CA ARG A 125 -20.39 1.46 8.77
C ARG A 125 -21.66 1.05 8.03
N PHE A 126 -22.36 2.00 7.41
CA PHE A 126 -23.58 1.73 6.68
C PHE A 126 -23.38 0.78 5.50
N PHE A 127 -22.40 1.04 4.61
CA PHE A 127 -22.13 0.15 3.48
C PHE A 127 -21.67 -1.23 3.95
N LEU A 128 -20.83 -1.31 4.98
CA LEU A 128 -20.36 -2.57 5.52
C LEU A 128 -21.50 -3.38 6.16
N THR A 129 -22.41 -2.74 6.90
CA THR A 129 -23.63 -3.38 7.41
C THR A 129 -24.47 -3.96 6.27
N LYS A 130 -24.73 -3.18 5.21
CA LYS A 130 -25.50 -3.67 4.05
C LYS A 130 -24.82 -4.88 3.40
N ARG A 131 -23.50 -4.81 3.20
CA ARG A 131 -22.70 -5.89 2.63
C ARG A 131 -22.72 -7.16 3.47
N LEU A 132 -22.59 -7.06 4.80
CA LEU A 132 -22.63 -8.22 5.69
C LEU A 132 -24.01 -8.87 5.70
N LEU A 133 -25.08 -8.08 5.74
CA LEU A 133 -26.44 -8.60 5.76
C LEU A 133 -26.84 -9.34 4.47
N ASP A 134 -26.20 -9.06 3.33
CA ASP A 134 -26.36 -9.85 2.10
C ASP A 134 -25.86 -11.32 2.24
N ASN A 135 -25.10 -11.66 3.29
CA ASN A 135 -24.68 -13.04 3.58
C ASN A 135 -25.79 -13.85 4.28
N LYS A 136 -26.85 -13.21 4.81
CA LYS A 136 -27.98 -13.88 5.50
C LYS A 136 -28.57 -15.09 4.76
N PRO A 137 -28.88 -15.05 3.45
CA PRO A 137 -29.44 -16.21 2.74
C PRO A 137 -28.48 -17.39 2.59
N ILE A 138 -27.16 -17.16 2.70
CA ILE A 138 -26.12 -18.17 2.42
C ILE A 138 -25.32 -18.57 3.66
N ILE A 139 -25.59 -17.95 4.82
CA ILE A 139 -24.75 -18.04 6.03
C ILE A 139 -24.47 -19.49 6.46
N LYS A 140 -25.47 -20.37 6.34
CA LYS A 140 -25.38 -21.81 6.66
C LYS A 140 -24.23 -22.51 5.93
N HIS A 141 -23.92 -22.06 4.71
CA HIS A 141 -22.90 -22.64 3.84
C HIS A 141 -21.72 -21.71 3.60
N TYR A 142 -21.68 -20.53 4.25
CA TYR A 142 -20.64 -19.55 3.96
C TYR A 142 -19.26 -19.96 4.50
N HIS A 143 -19.20 -20.73 5.59
CA HIS A 143 -17.95 -21.28 6.12
C HIS A 143 -17.18 -22.13 5.10
N THR A 144 -17.86 -22.92 4.25
CA THR A 144 -17.20 -23.72 3.20
C THR A 144 -16.67 -22.86 2.07
N ALA A 145 -17.35 -21.74 1.75
CA ALA A 145 -16.86 -20.77 0.79
C ALA A 145 -15.59 -20.08 1.31
N LEU A 146 -15.60 -19.58 2.55
CA LEU A 146 -14.43 -18.97 3.19
C LEU A 146 -13.25 -19.95 3.25
N GLY A 147 -13.48 -21.21 3.62
CA GLY A 147 -12.44 -22.25 3.62
C GLY A 147 -11.82 -22.50 2.24
N ARG A 148 -12.59 -22.37 1.15
CA ARG A 148 -12.07 -22.45 -0.22
C ARG A 148 -11.28 -21.20 -0.63
N MET A 149 -11.70 -20.01 -0.18
CA MET A 149 -11.03 -18.75 -0.53
C MET A 149 -9.60 -18.69 -0.01
N VAL A 150 -9.35 -19.23 1.19
CA VAL A 150 -8.02 -19.17 1.85
C VAL A 150 -7.02 -20.20 1.35
N LEU A 151 -7.42 -21.11 0.44
CA LEU A 151 -6.50 -22.08 -0.15
C LEU A 151 -5.40 -21.35 -0.94
N PRO A 152 -4.12 -21.77 -0.85
CA PRO A 152 -3.00 -21.06 -1.48
C PRO A 152 -3.16 -20.79 -2.99
N LEU A 153 -3.80 -21.70 -3.71
CA LEU A 153 -4.05 -21.56 -5.15
C LEU A 153 -5.13 -20.52 -5.49
N ASN A 154 -5.98 -20.17 -4.52
CA ASN A 154 -7.15 -19.32 -4.72
C ASN A 154 -7.00 -17.93 -4.07
N VAL A 155 -6.20 -17.84 -3.00
CA VAL A 155 -6.17 -16.68 -2.09
C VAL A 155 -5.85 -15.37 -2.79
N SER A 156 -4.93 -15.36 -3.75
CA SER A 156 -4.57 -14.15 -4.50
C SER A 156 -5.77 -13.54 -5.25
N THR A 157 -6.57 -14.39 -5.91
CA THR A 157 -7.75 -13.94 -6.67
C THR A 157 -8.84 -13.40 -5.75
N PHE A 158 -9.10 -14.07 -4.63
CA PHE A 158 -10.12 -13.61 -3.67
C PHE A 158 -9.67 -12.37 -2.88
N LEU A 159 -8.37 -12.24 -2.57
CA LEU A 159 -7.81 -11.02 -1.97
C LEU A 159 -7.94 -9.81 -2.91
N THR A 160 -7.81 -10.02 -4.22
CA THR A 160 -8.06 -8.96 -5.21
C THR A 160 -9.50 -8.47 -5.13
N GLU A 161 -10.47 -9.38 -5.06
CA GLU A 161 -11.88 -9.02 -4.93
C GLU A 161 -12.20 -8.36 -3.58
N LEU A 162 -11.58 -8.81 -2.49
CA LEU A 162 -11.67 -8.17 -1.17
C LEU A 162 -11.10 -6.74 -1.17
N HIS A 163 -9.95 -6.52 -1.83
CA HIS A 163 -9.38 -5.19 -1.99
C HIS A 163 -10.30 -4.27 -2.80
N ASN A 164 -10.89 -4.76 -3.88
CA ASN A 164 -11.85 -3.97 -4.66
C ASN A 164 -13.11 -3.62 -3.84
N LEU A 165 -13.58 -4.52 -2.97
CA LEU A 165 -14.69 -4.24 -2.05
C LEU A 165 -14.33 -3.13 -1.05
N SER A 166 -13.13 -3.17 -0.45
CA SER A 166 -12.71 -2.11 0.47
C SER A 166 -12.46 -0.77 -0.24
N ASP A 167 -11.96 -0.79 -1.48
CA ASP A 167 -11.86 0.41 -2.32
C ASP A 167 -13.24 1.01 -2.65
N ASP A 168 -14.23 0.19 -3.03
CA ASP A 168 -15.59 0.67 -3.33
C ASP A 168 -16.28 1.28 -2.10
N ILE A 169 -16.17 0.63 -0.93
CA ILE A 169 -16.76 1.14 0.32
C ILE A 169 -16.13 2.48 0.71
N THR A 170 -14.80 2.59 0.69
CA THR A 170 -14.11 3.85 1.03
C THR A 170 -14.44 4.94 0.02
N TYR A 171 -14.47 4.61 -1.28
CA TYR A 171 -14.83 5.54 -2.33
C TYR A 171 -16.27 6.09 -2.18
N TYR A 172 -17.26 5.22 -1.95
CA TYR A 172 -18.65 5.63 -1.74
C TYR A 172 -18.83 6.40 -0.42
N SER A 173 -17.97 6.17 0.55
CA SER A 173 -17.96 6.89 1.82
C SER A 173 -17.35 8.29 1.71
N GLY A 174 -16.69 8.60 0.59
CA GLY A 174 -16.13 9.92 0.31
C GLY A 174 -14.64 10.05 0.61
N ASP A 175 -13.92 8.95 0.82
CA ASP A 175 -12.47 8.96 1.01
C ASP A 175 -11.77 9.66 -0.18
N ARG A 176 -10.77 10.49 0.14
CA ARG A 176 -9.95 11.25 -0.82
C ARG A 176 -8.46 11.06 -0.60
N SER A 177 -8.06 10.15 0.30
CA SER A 177 -6.66 9.81 0.52
C SER A 177 -6.00 9.38 -0.80
N ASN A 178 -4.81 9.90 -1.08
CA ASN A 178 -4.05 9.64 -2.31
C ASN A 178 -2.58 9.27 -2.03
N ASP A 179 -2.26 9.01 -0.77
CA ASP A 179 -0.94 8.70 -0.23
C ASP A 179 -0.98 7.36 0.53
N PHE A 180 -0.07 7.16 1.47
CA PHE A 180 0.00 5.93 2.27
C PHE A 180 -1.31 5.64 3.03
N ALA A 181 -2.05 6.68 3.44
CA ALA A 181 -3.34 6.52 4.09
C ALA A 181 -4.34 5.73 3.23
N TRP A 182 -4.25 5.83 1.90
CA TRP A 182 -5.10 5.08 0.97
C TRP A 182 -4.94 3.56 1.17
N TYR A 183 -3.69 3.08 1.28
CA TYR A 183 -3.37 1.66 1.47
C TYR A 183 -3.73 1.19 2.87
N SER A 184 -3.32 1.94 3.89
CA SER A 184 -3.55 1.57 5.29
C SER A 184 -5.04 1.47 5.59
N LYS A 185 -5.86 2.44 5.14
CA LYS A 185 -7.31 2.41 5.31
C LYS A 185 -7.94 1.18 4.66
N ARG A 186 -7.55 0.84 3.42
CA ARG A 186 -8.11 -0.30 2.67
C ARG A 186 -7.68 -1.64 3.23
N PHE A 187 -6.41 -1.76 3.64
CA PHE A 187 -5.92 -2.95 4.32
C PHE A 187 -6.64 -3.17 5.66
N ALA A 188 -6.79 -2.09 6.44
CA ALA A 188 -7.53 -2.11 7.69
C ALA A 188 -9.00 -2.48 7.52
N LEU A 189 -9.66 -1.87 6.55
CA LEU A 189 -11.04 -2.16 6.22
C LEU A 189 -11.23 -3.60 5.72
N SER A 190 -10.34 -4.10 4.86
CA SER A 190 -10.33 -5.51 4.43
C SER A 190 -10.21 -6.46 5.62
N GLY A 191 -9.33 -6.15 6.59
CA GLY A 191 -9.21 -6.89 7.84
C GLY A 191 -10.50 -6.87 8.68
N ALA A 192 -11.16 -5.71 8.81
CA ALA A 192 -12.42 -5.58 9.52
C ALA A 192 -13.56 -6.36 8.84
N ILE A 193 -13.62 -6.36 7.51
CA ILE A 193 -14.57 -7.16 6.71
C ILE A 193 -14.40 -8.65 7.04
N VAL A 194 -13.19 -9.19 6.90
CA VAL A 194 -12.93 -10.62 7.13
C VAL A 194 -13.23 -11.03 8.56
N GLN A 195 -12.79 -10.24 9.54
CA GLN A 195 -13.08 -10.51 10.96
C GLN A 195 -14.58 -10.50 11.25
N SER A 196 -15.33 -9.56 10.66
CA SER A 196 -16.78 -9.48 10.83
C SER A 196 -17.49 -10.65 10.17
N GLU A 197 -17.06 -11.07 8.98
CA GLU A 197 -17.60 -12.26 8.31
C GLU A 197 -17.35 -13.54 9.11
N LEU A 198 -16.17 -13.69 9.71
CA LEU A 198 -15.85 -14.82 10.58
C LEU A 198 -16.70 -14.81 11.86
N PHE A 199 -16.88 -13.64 12.48
CA PHE A 199 -17.76 -13.49 13.64
C PHE A 199 -19.21 -13.87 13.30
N MET A 200 -19.68 -13.44 12.14
CA MET A 200 -21.04 -13.71 11.63
C MET A 200 -21.36 -15.20 11.52
N LEU A 201 -20.35 -16.06 11.27
CA LEU A 201 -20.56 -17.52 11.17
C LEU A 201 -21.08 -18.14 12.48
N GLY A 202 -20.73 -17.55 13.63
CA GLY A 202 -21.16 -18.01 14.95
C GLY A 202 -22.38 -17.27 15.51
N ASP A 203 -22.82 -16.20 14.86
CA ASP A 203 -23.92 -15.36 15.31
C ASP A 203 -25.26 -15.93 14.84
N THR A 204 -26.09 -16.36 15.81
CA THR A 204 -27.43 -16.92 15.57
C THR A 204 -28.56 -15.97 15.98
N SER A 205 -28.22 -14.72 16.33
CA SER A 205 -29.18 -13.71 16.74
C SER A 205 -30.05 -13.23 15.57
N ALA A 206 -31.20 -12.63 15.92
CA ALA A 206 -32.03 -11.95 14.94
C ALA A 206 -31.26 -10.75 14.34
N ASP A 207 -31.25 -10.69 13.00
CA ASP A 207 -30.63 -9.62 12.21
C ASP A 207 -29.13 -9.38 12.47
N PHE A 208 -28.43 -10.35 13.06
CA PHE A 208 -26.99 -10.32 13.31
C PHE A 208 -26.54 -9.11 14.13
N SER A 209 -27.34 -8.69 15.11
CA SER A 209 -27.06 -7.48 15.91
C SER A 209 -25.66 -7.50 16.58
N PRO A 210 -25.21 -8.60 17.21
CA PRO A 210 -23.84 -8.73 17.74
C PRO A 210 -22.76 -8.62 16.67
N THR A 211 -22.98 -9.17 15.47
CA THR A 211 -22.04 -9.00 14.34
C THR A 211 -21.91 -7.53 13.94
N ILE A 212 -23.03 -6.79 13.89
CA ILE A 212 -23.02 -5.37 13.54
C ILE A 212 -22.33 -4.54 14.63
N GLU A 213 -22.52 -4.88 15.90
CA GLU A 213 -21.80 -4.27 17.02
C GLU A 213 -20.29 -4.52 16.93
N PHE A 214 -19.88 -5.78 16.73
CA PHE A 214 -18.48 -6.16 16.53
C PHE A 214 -17.84 -5.43 15.35
N MET A 215 -18.55 -5.31 14.24
CA MET A 215 -18.10 -4.55 13.07
C MET A 215 -17.90 -3.07 13.41
N ASN A 216 -18.87 -2.44 14.10
CA ASN A 216 -18.78 -1.04 14.52
C ASN A 216 -17.57 -0.81 15.43
N ASP A 217 -17.27 -1.74 16.33
CA ASP A 217 -16.08 -1.69 17.17
C ASP A 217 -14.81 -1.72 16.31
N LYS A 218 -14.71 -2.63 15.34
CA LYS A 218 -13.55 -2.70 14.44
C LYS A 218 -13.36 -1.41 13.65
N ILE A 219 -14.43 -0.82 13.12
CA ILE A 219 -14.34 0.48 12.43
C ILE A 219 -13.90 1.59 13.39
N THR A 220 -14.41 1.61 14.63
CA THR A 220 -13.98 2.58 15.65
C THR A 220 -12.48 2.46 15.93
N HIS A 221 -11.96 1.23 16.04
CA HIS A 221 -10.52 1.01 16.21
C HIS A 221 -9.72 1.57 15.04
N ILE A 222 -10.17 1.37 13.79
CA ILE A 222 -9.50 1.94 12.60
C ILE A 222 -9.45 3.47 12.68
N ASP A 223 -10.53 4.13 13.07
CA ASP A 223 -10.56 5.60 13.19
C ASP A 223 -9.66 6.11 14.33
N THR A 224 -9.66 5.44 15.49
CA THR A 224 -8.78 5.80 16.61
C THR A 224 -7.29 5.57 16.30
N LEU A 225 -6.99 4.55 15.49
CA LEU A 225 -5.65 4.24 15.01
C LEU A 225 -5.26 5.07 13.79
N GLY A 226 -6.19 5.82 13.21
CA GLY A 226 -5.93 6.86 12.21
C GLY A 226 -5.04 8.00 12.72
N TYR A 227 -4.56 7.99 13.97
CA TYR A 227 -3.47 8.87 14.41
C TYR A 227 -2.08 8.23 14.23
N ALA A 228 -2.01 6.91 14.03
CA ALA A 228 -0.79 6.12 13.80
C ALA A 228 -0.60 5.80 12.31
N TYR A 229 -0.87 6.78 11.43
CA TYR A 229 -0.86 6.65 9.95
C TYR A 229 0.46 6.21 9.32
N ASN A 230 1.49 5.93 10.12
CA ASN A 230 2.87 6.00 9.67
C ASN A 230 3.61 4.65 9.70
N SER A 231 2.96 3.55 10.04
CA SER A 231 3.61 2.24 10.10
C SER A 231 2.59 1.11 9.84
N VAL A 232 2.39 0.76 8.56
CA VAL A 232 1.65 -0.48 8.21
C VAL A 232 2.31 -1.71 8.84
N GLU A 233 3.62 -1.69 9.07
CA GLU A 233 4.34 -2.76 9.75
C GLU A 233 3.91 -2.90 11.22
N GLU A 234 3.80 -1.80 11.99
CA GLU A 234 3.31 -1.84 13.38
C GLU A 234 1.82 -2.22 13.43
N TRP A 235 1.00 -1.70 12.51
CA TRP A 235 -0.42 -2.07 12.42
C TRP A 235 -0.64 -3.53 12.01
N ALA A 236 0.16 -4.05 11.07
CA ALA A 236 0.12 -5.44 10.61
C ALA A 236 0.70 -6.41 11.64
N ILE A 237 1.70 -6.01 12.43
CA ILE A 237 2.19 -6.80 13.57
C ILE A 237 1.14 -6.79 14.69
N PHE A 238 0.45 -5.67 14.92
CA PHE A 238 -0.58 -5.55 15.95
C PHE A 238 -1.88 -6.30 15.60
N ASN A 239 -2.24 -6.41 14.31
CA ASN A 239 -3.49 -7.05 13.85
C ASN A 239 -3.32 -8.36 13.05
N GLY A 240 -2.11 -8.68 12.57
CA GLY A 240 -1.89 -9.67 11.50
C GLY A 240 -1.35 -11.04 11.89
N ILE A 241 -1.00 -11.28 13.16
CA ILE A 241 -0.69 -12.64 13.69
C ILE A 241 -1.35 -12.86 15.06
N SER A 242 -2.46 -12.20 15.32
CA SER A 242 -3.34 -12.54 16.44
C SER A 242 -4.74 -12.80 15.91
N LEU A 243 -4.85 -13.77 14.99
CA LEU A 243 -6.07 -14.55 14.92
C LEU A 243 -6.19 -15.22 16.30
N PRO A 244 -7.16 -14.88 17.18
CA PRO A 244 -7.52 -15.85 18.19
C PRO A 244 -7.94 -17.08 17.39
N THR A 245 -7.13 -18.13 17.44
CA THR A 245 -7.45 -19.40 16.81
C THR A 245 -8.87 -19.78 17.21
N PRO A 246 -9.70 -20.31 16.29
CA PRO A 246 -11.02 -20.79 16.64
C PRO A 246 -10.87 -21.74 17.83
N ARG A 247 -11.50 -21.41 18.96
CA ARG A 247 -11.44 -22.20 20.19
C ARG A 247 -12.08 -23.57 19.97
N HIS A 248 -11.29 -24.49 19.42
CA HIS A 248 -11.36 -25.89 19.78
C HIS A 248 -10.28 -26.09 20.85
N ILE A 249 -10.72 -26.47 22.05
CA ILE A 249 -9.86 -26.88 23.16
C ILE A 249 -9.15 -28.16 22.69
N VAL A 250 -8.02 -28.01 22.02
CA VAL A 250 -6.99 -29.04 22.02
C VAL A 250 -6.38 -28.93 23.40
N GLN A 251 -6.54 -29.99 24.19
CA GLN A 251 -5.95 -30.09 25.52
C GLN A 251 -4.46 -29.77 25.41
N ASP A 252 -3.99 -28.93 26.35
CA ASP A 252 -2.62 -28.46 26.48
C ASP A 252 -1.60 -29.60 26.30
N GLU A 253 -1.07 -29.76 25.10
CA GLU A 253 0.35 -30.05 24.97
C GLU A 253 1.03 -28.69 25.15
N SER A 254 1.70 -28.53 26.29
CA SER A 254 2.50 -27.36 26.63
C SER A 254 3.31 -26.92 25.41
N LEU A 255 2.89 -25.82 24.78
CA LEU A 255 3.71 -25.13 23.80
C LEU A 255 5.06 -24.85 24.48
N ASP A 256 6.10 -25.47 23.96
CA ASP A 256 7.46 -25.29 24.43
C ASP A 256 7.81 -23.78 24.32
N PRO A 257 8.14 -23.08 25.41
CA PRO A 257 8.49 -21.66 25.39
C PRO A 257 9.65 -21.31 24.45
N SER A 258 10.39 -22.32 23.97
CA SER A 258 11.52 -22.19 23.05
C SER A 258 11.16 -21.61 21.66
N TYR A 259 9.89 -21.60 21.27
CA TYR A 259 9.45 -21.13 19.94
C TYR A 259 9.01 -19.64 19.88
N GLU A 260 8.87 -18.95 21.01
CA GLU A 260 8.69 -17.49 21.05
C GLU A 260 10.05 -16.79 21.22
N LYS A 261 10.94 -16.89 20.22
CA LYS A 261 12.18 -16.10 20.23
C LYS A 261 11.86 -14.66 19.88
N GLU A 262 12.04 -13.75 20.83
CA GLU A 262 11.88 -12.30 20.62
C GLU A 262 12.71 -11.83 19.41
N PRO A 263 12.16 -10.95 18.56
CA PRO A 263 12.90 -10.45 17.40
C PRO A 263 14.16 -9.68 17.86
N ILE A 264 15.29 -9.94 17.21
CA ILE A 264 16.54 -9.22 17.51
C ILE A 264 16.39 -7.77 17.06
N ILE A 265 16.28 -6.85 18.02
CA ILE A 265 16.13 -5.41 17.78
C ILE A 265 17.52 -4.77 17.68
N PRO A 266 17.83 -4.04 16.59
CA PRO A 266 19.09 -3.32 16.48
C PRO A 266 19.10 -2.05 17.35
N THR A 267 20.28 -1.72 17.85
CA THR A 267 20.57 -0.44 18.49
C THR A 267 21.02 0.58 17.44
N ILE A 268 20.46 1.79 17.50
CA ILE A 268 20.88 2.89 16.64
C ILE A 268 21.60 3.92 17.49
N SER A 269 22.82 4.26 17.07
CA SER A 269 23.67 5.25 17.72
C SER A 269 24.01 6.36 16.73
N VAL A 270 23.97 7.61 17.18
CA VAL A 270 24.34 8.78 16.36
C VAL A 270 25.66 9.30 16.90
N ASP A 271 26.67 9.34 16.05
CA ASP A 271 28.02 9.80 16.40
C ASP A 271 28.28 11.22 15.88
N HIS A 272 29.07 11.98 16.65
CA HIS A 272 29.57 13.32 16.38
C HIS A 272 28.60 14.23 15.60
N HIS A 273 27.60 14.78 16.27
CA HIS A 273 26.86 15.93 15.74
C HIS A 273 27.73 17.18 15.87
N VAL A 274 28.38 17.62 14.78
CA VAL A 274 28.86 19.00 14.73
C VAL A 274 27.60 19.88 14.63
N ASP A 275 27.36 20.77 15.60
CA ASP A 275 26.24 21.73 15.59
C ASP A 275 26.27 22.58 14.31
N THR A 276 25.67 22.03 13.27
CA THR A 276 25.62 22.57 11.93
C THR A 276 24.16 22.74 11.59
N HIS A 277 23.77 23.99 11.37
CA HIS A 277 22.44 24.31 10.87
C HIS A 277 22.24 23.64 9.49
N SER A 278 21.07 23.05 9.28
CA SER A 278 20.67 22.44 8.01
C SER A 278 19.30 22.99 7.62
N ASP A 279 19.20 23.46 6.39
CA ASP A 279 17.95 23.96 5.82
C ASP A 279 17.14 22.81 5.19
N TYR A 280 17.83 21.77 4.70
CA TYR A 280 17.21 20.62 4.01
C TYR A 280 17.91 19.31 4.34
N PHE A 281 17.13 18.24 4.43
CA PHE A 281 17.63 16.88 4.33
C PHE A 281 17.26 16.29 2.98
N ILE A 282 18.25 15.74 2.28
CA ILE A 282 18.06 14.92 1.08
C ILE A 282 18.41 13.48 1.43
N VAL A 283 17.45 12.57 1.28
CA VAL A 283 17.68 11.16 1.57
C VAL A 283 17.57 10.33 0.29
N VAL A 284 18.65 9.59 0.00
CA VAL A 284 18.78 8.76 -1.19
C VAL A 284 18.85 7.29 -0.77
N PRO A 285 17.97 6.40 -1.26
CA PRO A 285 18.09 4.96 -1.04
C PRO A 285 19.25 4.38 -1.88
N GLU A 286 19.90 3.31 -1.42
CA GLU A 286 21.03 2.64 -2.11
C GLU A 286 20.73 2.30 -3.57
N VAL A 287 19.48 1.95 -3.88
CA VAL A 287 19.02 1.67 -5.25
C VAL A 287 19.38 2.82 -6.20
N LEU A 288 19.27 4.07 -5.72
CA LEU A 288 19.55 5.31 -6.45
C LEU A 288 20.94 5.88 -6.15
N LYS A 289 21.90 5.05 -5.71
CA LYS A 289 23.29 5.45 -5.43
C LYS A 289 23.95 6.34 -6.50
N PRO A 290 23.74 6.16 -7.84
CA PRO A 290 24.34 7.06 -8.82
C PRO A 290 23.97 8.54 -8.64
N ILE A 291 22.78 8.84 -8.12
CA ILE A 291 22.32 10.20 -7.80
C ILE A 291 23.13 10.78 -6.63
N TYR A 292 23.33 9.98 -5.59
CA TYR A 292 24.15 10.34 -4.44
C TYR A 292 25.61 10.57 -4.82
N GLU A 293 26.22 9.64 -5.56
CA GLU A 293 27.59 9.79 -6.07
C GLU A 293 27.73 11.01 -7.00
N GLY A 294 26.69 11.31 -7.77
CA GLY A 294 26.59 12.51 -8.59
C GLY A 294 26.75 13.79 -7.75
N PHE A 295 26.16 13.84 -6.55
CA PHE A 295 26.27 15.01 -5.67
C PHE A 295 27.71 15.16 -5.19
N LEU A 296 28.30 14.06 -4.69
CA LEU A 296 29.65 14.05 -4.16
C LEU A 296 30.72 14.44 -5.20
N LYS A 297 30.51 14.11 -6.48
CA LYS A 297 31.42 14.47 -7.57
C LYS A 297 31.18 15.88 -8.12
N THR A 298 30.00 16.45 -7.90
CA THR A 298 29.62 17.75 -8.46
C THR A 298 29.86 18.90 -7.48
N VAL A 299 29.55 18.67 -6.20
CA VAL A 299 29.61 19.68 -5.13
C VAL A 299 30.54 19.19 -4.03
N GLU A 300 31.39 20.09 -3.54
CA GLU A 300 32.24 19.79 -2.39
C GLU A 300 31.37 19.60 -1.14
N SER A 301 31.60 18.50 -0.42
CA SER A 301 30.83 18.12 0.76
C SER A 301 31.74 17.71 1.90
N LYS A 302 31.31 17.98 3.14
CA LYS A 302 31.99 17.57 4.38
C LYS A 302 31.13 16.57 5.14
N VAL A 303 31.74 15.58 5.81
CA VAL A 303 31.00 14.70 6.73
C VAL A 303 30.72 15.51 8.00
N VAL A 304 29.45 15.57 8.42
CA VAL A 304 29.02 16.33 9.61
C VAL A 304 28.62 15.45 10.78
N SER A 305 28.17 14.22 10.51
CA SER A 305 27.77 13.23 11.51
C SER A 305 27.64 11.85 10.85
N SER A 306 27.48 10.81 11.66
CA SER A 306 27.17 9.46 11.18
C SER A 306 26.14 8.77 12.08
N ILE A 307 25.32 7.91 11.48
CA ILE A 307 24.34 7.07 12.20
C ILE A 307 24.78 5.62 12.04
N SER A 308 25.05 4.94 13.15
CA SER A 308 25.47 3.53 13.15
C SER A 308 24.34 2.64 13.65
N VAL A 309 23.98 1.65 12.83
CA VAL A 309 23.05 0.57 13.17
C VAL A 309 23.88 -0.64 13.60
N LYS A 310 23.72 -1.07 14.86
CA LYS A 310 24.43 -2.22 15.44
C LYS A 310 23.42 -3.21 16.00
N PHE A 311 23.56 -4.47 15.61
CA PHE A 311 22.79 -5.55 16.23
C PHE A 311 23.52 -6.04 17.48
N PRO A 312 22.78 -6.47 18.53
CA PRO A 312 23.40 -7.09 19.70
C PRO A 312 24.20 -8.32 19.25
N GLU A 313 25.39 -8.49 19.82
CA GLU A 313 26.15 -9.72 19.65
C GLU A 313 25.37 -10.81 20.39
N LEU A 314 24.94 -11.84 19.65
CA LEU A 314 24.39 -13.04 20.27
C LEU A 314 25.60 -13.76 20.89
N GLU A 315 25.69 -13.79 22.22
CA GLU A 315 26.67 -14.61 22.90
C GLU A 315 26.38 -16.08 22.56
N ASP A 316 27.40 -16.81 22.13
CA ASP A 316 27.37 -18.27 22.13
C ASP A 316 27.33 -18.68 23.61
N GLU A 317 26.15 -18.90 24.17
CA GLU A 317 26.06 -19.53 25.49
C GLU A 317 26.72 -20.91 25.39
N ASP A 318 27.92 -21.02 25.94
CA ASP A 318 28.57 -22.30 26.25
C ASP A 318 27.79 -22.96 27.39
N GLU A 319 26.60 -23.47 27.13
CA GLU A 319 25.91 -24.41 28.01
C GLU A 319 25.81 -25.81 27.40
N ILE A 320 26.09 -26.75 28.29
CA ILE A 320 26.46 -28.14 28.09
C ILE A 320 25.22 -29.00 27.80
N ASP A 321 25.39 -29.95 26.88
CA ASP A 321 24.60 -31.18 26.64
C ASP A 321 23.26 -31.10 25.88
N GLU A 322 23.31 -30.81 24.57
CA GLU A 322 22.84 -31.70 23.49
C GLU A 322 23.30 -31.12 22.14
N TYR A 323 24.13 -31.87 21.39
CA TYR A 323 24.59 -31.47 20.05
C TYR A 323 23.42 -31.58 19.05
N ASP A 324 22.55 -30.57 18.98
CA ASP A 324 21.66 -30.39 17.83
C ASP A 324 22.35 -29.53 16.78
N GLU A 325 22.95 -30.19 15.78
CA GLU A 325 23.62 -29.55 14.64
C GLU A 325 22.69 -28.54 13.93
N GLN A 326 21.38 -28.75 13.95
CA GLN A 326 20.43 -27.85 13.31
C GLN A 326 20.32 -26.53 14.07
N GLU A 327 20.23 -26.54 15.40
CA GLU A 327 20.10 -25.33 16.20
C GLU A 327 21.37 -24.45 16.12
N GLN A 328 22.56 -25.06 16.12
CA GLN A 328 23.81 -24.32 15.91
C GLN A 328 23.89 -23.68 14.51
N LEU A 329 23.41 -24.37 13.48
CA LEU A 329 23.36 -23.83 12.12
C LEU A 329 22.41 -22.61 12.03
N TYR A 330 21.28 -22.65 12.73
CA TYR A 330 20.36 -21.51 12.79
C TYR A 330 20.94 -20.33 13.60
N LYS A 331 21.54 -20.58 14.76
CA LYS A 331 22.18 -19.53 15.59
C LYS A 331 23.31 -18.83 14.83
N SER A 332 24.19 -19.60 14.19
CA SER A 332 25.28 -19.07 13.36
C SER A 332 24.75 -18.30 12.14
N SER A 333 23.69 -18.77 11.49
CA SER A 333 23.04 -18.06 10.38
C SER A 333 22.47 -16.71 10.85
N ASN A 334 21.73 -16.67 11.95
CA ASN A 334 21.13 -15.44 12.47
C ASN A 334 22.18 -14.44 12.97
N ALA A 335 23.20 -14.89 13.70
CA ALA A 335 24.32 -14.04 14.12
C ALA A 335 25.09 -13.49 12.89
N PHE A 336 25.29 -14.31 11.86
CA PHE A 336 25.90 -13.89 10.60
C PHE A 336 25.05 -12.86 9.86
N LEU A 337 23.72 -13.06 9.79
CA LEU A 337 22.79 -12.12 9.18
C LEU A 337 22.76 -10.78 9.93
N ALA A 338 22.74 -10.79 11.26
CA ALA A 338 22.79 -9.61 12.13
C ALA A 338 24.10 -8.81 11.97
N LYS A 339 25.23 -9.52 11.86
CA LYS A 339 26.53 -8.90 11.58
C LYS A 339 26.59 -8.27 10.20
N GLN A 340 25.97 -8.89 9.19
CA GLN A 340 25.91 -8.36 7.82
C GLN A 340 25.01 -7.11 7.70
N ASP A 341 23.99 -6.99 8.54
CA ASP A 341 23.07 -5.85 8.56
C ASP A 341 23.56 -4.67 9.43
N SER A 342 24.66 -4.82 10.18
CA SER A 342 25.28 -3.72 10.91
C SER A 342 26.01 -2.77 9.96
N LYS A 343 25.55 -1.51 9.84
CA LYS A 343 26.04 -0.53 8.85
C LYS A 343 26.10 0.88 9.44
N THR A 344 27.03 1.69 8.91
CA THR A 344 27.16 3.11 9.25
C THR A 344 26.76 3.98 8.06
N ILE A 345 25.92 4.97 8.34
CA ILE A 345 25.36 5.92 7.39
C ILE A 345 26.02 7.27 7.64
N GLU A 346 26.79 7.77 6.69
CA GLU A 346 27.40 9.10 6.78
C GLU A 346 26.39 10.18 6.38
N ILE A 347 26.32 11.25 7.18
CA ILE A 347 25.61 12.46 6.83
C ILE A 347 26.63 13.47 6.31
N ARG A 348 26.49 13.85 5.04
CA ARG A 348 27.36 14.82 4.37
C ARG A 348 26.62 16.13 4.16
N GLN A 349 27.28 17.25 4.39
CA GLN A 349 26.72 18.57 4.17
C GLN A 349 27.42 19.25 2.99
N PHE A 350 26.63 19.86 2.12
CA PHE A 350 27.10 20.79 1.09
C PHE A 350 26.23 22.05 1.06
N VAL A 351 26.72 23.11 0.41
CA VAL A 351 25.98 24.35 0.24
C VAL A 351 25.58 24.50 -1.23
N ALA A 352 24.28 24.65 -1.49
CA ALA A 352 23.76 24.95 -2.82
C ALA A 352 22.67 26.02 -2.75
N ALA A 353 22.68 26.95 -3.71
CA ALA A 353 21.74 28.08 -3.77
C ALA A 353 21.64 28.91 -2.46
N GLY A 354 22.69 28.94 -1.64
CA GLY A 354 22.71 29.64 -0.35
C GLY A 354 22.15 28.83 0.84
N ASN A 355 21.70 27.60 0.61
CA ASN A 355 21.15 26.71 1.63
C ASN A 355 22.18 25.66 2.05
N ALA A 356 22.24 25.36 3.35
CA ALA A 356 22.98 24.23 3.90
C ALA A 356 22.15 22.96 3.77
N ILE A 357 22.63 21.98 3.01
CA ILE A 357 21.89 20.76 2.67
C ILE A 357 22.64 19.55 3.22
N ASN A 358 21.98 18.79 4.07
CA ASN A 358 22.46 17.48 4.52
C ASN A 358 21.96 16.41 3.56
N VAL A 359 22.86 15.57 3.07
CA VAL A 359 22.57 14.43 2.19
C VAL A 359 23.11 13.14 2.80
N LEU A 360 22.33 12.06 2.68
CA LEU A 360 22.72 10.74 3.17
C LEU A 360 22.24 9.64 2.22
N LEU A 361 23.01 8.55 2.17
CA LEU A 361 22.70 7.34 1.42
C LEU A 361 22.23 6.25 2.40
N VAL A 362 20.98 5.81 2.29
CA VAL A 362 20.45 4.75 3.15
C VAL A 362 20.73 3.38 2.51
N PRO A 363 21.55 2.52 3.14
CA PRO A 363 21.86 1.20 2.61
C PRO A 363 20.65 0.28 2.71
N ILE A 364 20.66 -0.79 1.91
CA ILE A 364 19.65 -1.85 1.99
C ILE A 364 19.84 -2.65 3.27
N PHE A 365 18.81 -2.81 4.09
CA PHE A 365 18.83 -3.71 5.25
C PHE A 365 17.97 -4.95 4.95
N LYS A 366 18.39 -6.13 5.43
CA LYS A 366 17.55 -7.33 5.36
C LYS A 366 16.39 -7.20 6.35
N ASN A 367 16.66 -6.78 7.58
CA ASN A 367 15.63 -6.44 8.54
C ASN A 367 15.02 -5.06 8.21
N LYS A 368 13.75 -5.05 7.80
CA LYS A 368 13.05 -3.83 7.33
C LYS A 368 12.64 -2.89 8.47
N LEU A 369 12.53 -3.39 9.70
CA LEU A 369 12.29 -2.57 10.90
C LEU A 369 13.39 -1.51 11.09
N VAL A 370 14.61 -1.78 10.61
CA VAL A 370 15.73 -0.83 10.67
C VAL A 370 15.36 0.50 10.03
N TYR A 371 14.58 0.51 8.94
CA TYR A 371 14.18 1.76 8.29
C TYR A 371 13.32 2.65 9.20
N ASN A 372 12.40 2.05 9.96
CA ASN A 372 11.55 2.77 10.91
C ASN A 372 12.36 3.29 12.11
N LEU A 373 13.24 2.45 12.66
CA LEU A 373 14.15 2.85 13.74
C LEU A 373 15.09 3.96 13.29
N PHE A 374 15.66 3.85 12.09
CA PHE A 374 16.54 4.85 11.48
C PHE A 374 15.83 6.17 11.29
N ALA A 375 14.63 6.15 10.70
CA ALA A 375 13.83 7.35 10.49
C ALA A 375 13.50 8.02 11.82
N SER A 376 13.10 7.24 12.83
CA SER A 376 12.84 7.76 14.18
C SER A 376 14.08 8.40 14.80
N ALA A 377 15.24 7.74 14.73
CA ALA A 377 16.50 8.27 15.24
C ALA A 377 16.92 9.58 14.53
N LEU A 378 16.78 9.64 13.19
CA LEU A 378 17.07 10.84 12.41
C LEU A 378 16.25 12.04 12.90
N PHE A 379 14.93 11.89 13.05
CA PHE A 379 14.07 12.98 13.50
C PHE A 379 14.21 13.31 15.00
N THR A 380 14.76 12.38 15.79
CA THR A 380 14.96 12.59 17.23
C THR A 380 16.25 13.35 17.50
N HIS A 381 17.32 13.04 16.75
CA HIS A 381 18.64 13.63 16.96
C HIS A 381 18.92 14.85 16.09
N PHE A 382 18.19 15.04 14.99
CA PHE A 382 18.41 16.14 14.05
C PHE A 382 17.16 17.01 13.92
N ALA A 383 17.35 18.33 13.91
CA ALA A 383 16.30 19.28 13.60
C ALA A 383 16.02 19.30 12.09
N VAL A 384 15.15 18.41 11.62
CA VAL A 384 14.75 18.32 10.22
C VAL A 384 13.60 19.30 9.95
N SER A 385 13.93 20.45 9.37
CA SER A 385 12.97 21.49 8.98
C SER A 385 12.23 21.17 7.68
N LYS A 386 12.92 20.55 6.72
CA LYS A 386 12.38 20.17 5.41
C LYS A 386 13.07 18.93 4.86
N LEU A 387 12.29 18.01 4.32
CA LEU A 387 12.77 16.72 3.82
C LEU A 387 12.48 16.54 2.33
N LEU A 388 13.49 16.14 1.57
CA LEU A 388 13.39 15.66 0.20
C LEU A 388 13.87 14.21 0.15
N CYS A 389 12.96 13.26 -0.05
CA CYS A 389 13.33 11.87 -0.22
C CYS A 389 13.32 11.46 -1.69
N LEU A 390 14.13 10.48 -2.04
CA LEU A 390 14.08 9.84 -3.35
C LEU A 390 13.56 8.42 -3.19
N GLY A 391 12.79 7.92 -4.14
CA GLY A 391 12.23 6.58 -4.06
C GLY A 391 12.02 5.99 -5.44
N THR A 392 11.47 4.80 -5.44
CA THR A 392 11.17 3.99 -6.62
C THR A 392 9.74 3.47 -6.48
N SER A 393 9.06 3.32 -7.61
CA SER A 393 7.72 2.75 -7.67
C SER A 393 7.43 2.28 -9.09
N GLU A 394 6.45 1.38 -9.25
CA GLU A 394 5.96 0.99 -10.57
C GLU A 394 5.08 2.12 -11.12
N LEU A 395 5.67 2.98 -11.96
CA LEU A 395 4.98 4.14 -12.51
C LEU A 395 4.37 3.82 -13.88
N ASN A 396 3.05 3.97 -13.98
CA ASN A 396 2.31 3.81 -15.23
C ASN A 396 2.48 5.03 -16.15
N GLY A 397 3.39 4.94 -17.12
CA GLY A 397 3.50 5.89 -18.23
C GLY A 397 4.25 7.20 -17.94
N SER A 398 4.88 7.33 -16.76
CA SER A 398 5.80 8.42 -16.44
C SER A 398 7.12 7.87 -15.92
N THR A 399 8.21 8.59 -16.18
CA THR A 399 9.57 8.25 -15.72
C THR A 399 9.82 8.67 -14.27
N ILE A 400 9.16 9.75 -13.84
CA ILE A 400 9.23 10.31 -12.49
C ILE A 400 7.86 10.85 -12.06
N ASN A 401 7.50 10.61 -10.81
CA ASN A 401 6.37 11.25 -10.14
C ASN A 401 6.82 11.86 -8.80
N LYS A 402 5.99 12.72 -8.21
CA LYS A 402 6.22 13.32 -6.89
C LYS A 402 5.11 12.97 -5.90
N LEU A 403 5.47 12.74 -4.65
CA LEU A 403 4.53 12.66 -3.53
C LEU A 403 4.88 13.79 -2.56
N VAL A 404 3.91 14.60 -2.14
CA VAL A 404 4.15 15.83 -1.39
C VAL A 404 3.15 15.88 -0.24
N SER A 405 3.62 16.19 0.96
CA SER A 405 2.75 16.33 2.14
C SER A 405 1.92 17.62 2.08
N ASP A 406 0.76 17.62 2.72
CA ASP A 406 -0.20 18.75 2.68
C ASP A 406 0.38 20.06 3.25
N ASN A 407 1.30 19.95 4.21
CA ASN A 407 2.01 21.07 4.84
C ASN A 407 3.22 21.57 4.02
N TYR A 408 3.50 21.01 2.86
CA TYR A 408 4.62 21.41 2.02
C TYR A 408 4.29 22.70 1.24
N GLU A 409 5.18 23.69 1.32
CA GLU A 409 5.03 24.92 0.54
C GLU A 409 4.99 24.65 -0.95
N LYS A 410 4.05 25.28 -1.66
CA LYS A 410 3.94 25.10 -3.12
C LYS A 410 5.26 25.43 -3.80
N PHE A 411 5.74 24.50 -4.61
CA PHE A 411 6.88 24.74 -5.49
C PHE A 411 6.60 25.93 -6.41
N SER A 412 7.65 26.69 -6.74
CA SER A 412 7.55 27.75 -7.76
C SER A 412 7.03 27.16 -9.07
N GLU A 413 6.06 27.82 -9.71
CA GLU A 413 5.48 27.40 -10.99
C GLU A 413 6.53 27.29 -12.12
N SER A 414 7.67 28.00 -11.98
CA SER A 414 8.77 27.95 -12.95
C SER A 414 9.70 26.75 -12.77
N SER A 415 9.63 26.03 -11.64
CA SER A 415 10.54 24.91 -11.33
C SER A 415 10.14 23.63 -12.06
N LEU A 416 11.12 22.82 -12.44
CA LEU A 416 10.85 21.50 -13.05
C LEU A 416 10.10 20.57 -12.09
N VAL A 417 10.35 20.67 -10.77
CA VAL A 417 9.62 19.90 -9.76
C VAL A 417 8.11 20.17 -9.80
N SER A 418 7.69 21.40 -10.12
CA SER A 418 6.26 21.73 -10.23
C SER A 418 5.57 20.97 -11.37
N GLN A 419 6.31 20.66 -12.44
CA GLN A 419 5.83 19.96 -13.64
C GLN A 419 5.81 18.43 -13.46
N VAL A 420 6.58 17.89 -12.50
CA VAL A 420 6.55 16.46 -12.18
C VAL A 420 5.12 16.04 -11.75
N PRO A 421 4.52 15.00 -12.37
CA PRO A 421 3.19 14.54 -12.02
C PRO A 421 3.10 14.07 -10.57
N THR A 422 1.99 14.34 -9.89
CA THR A 422 1.77 13.81 -8.54
C THR A 422 1.48 12.30 -8.59
N MET A 423 2.15 11.53 -7.75
CA MET A 423 1.85 10.11 -7.52
C MET A 423 0.41 9.94 -7.07
N ARG A 424 -0.20 8.85 -7.53
CA ARG A 424 -1.55 8.45 -7.16
C ARG A 424 -1.55 6.93 -6.99
N PRO A 425 -2.44 6.38 -6.13
CA PRO A 425 -2.69 4.95 -6.11
C PRO A 425 -2.98 4.46 -7.54
N PRO A 426 -2.43 3.31 -7.95
CA PRO A 426 -1.80 2.22 -7.17
C PRO A 426 -0.31 2.41 -6.85
N ASN A 427 0.30 3.55 -7.16
CA ASN A 427 1.72 3.76 -6.98
C ASN A 427 2.02 4.02 -5.50
N PHE A 428 2.95 3.26 -4.93
CA PHE A 428 3.36 3.37 -3.53
C PHE A 428 4.87 3.58 -3.41
N VAL A 429 5.30 4.02 -2.23
CA VAL A 429 6.73 4.03 -1.85
C VAL A 429 6.92 3.20 -0.60
N THR A 430 7.93 2.33 -0.61
CA THR A 430 8.29 1.44 0.49
C THR A 430 9.73 1.69 0.96
N GLY A 431 10.21 0.86 1.88
CA GLY A 431 11.59 0.88 2.37
C GLY A 431 11.94 2.16 3.15
N ALA A 432 13.19 2.60 3.02
CA ALA A 432 13.71 3.79 3.71
C ALA A 432 12.84 5.03 3.46
N THR A 433 12.41 5.23 2.22
CA THR A 433 11.65 6.42 1.82
C THR A 433 10.25 6.41 2.40
N GLY A 434 9.57 5.26 2.40
CA GLY A 434 8.28 5.10 3.06
C GLY A 434 8.36 5.41 4.56
N ALA A 435 9.34 4.85 5.26
CA ALA A 435 9.54 5.07 6.70
C ALA A 435 9.82 6.55 7.04
N LEU A 436 10.61 7.24 6.21
CA LEU A 436 10.93 8.65 6.42
C LEU A 436 9.75 9.59 6.16
N ILE A 437 8.99 9.35 5.07
CA ILE A 437 7.76 10.11 4.78
C ILE A 437 6.79 9.99 5.95
N SER A 438 6.66 8.78 6.48
CA SER A 438 5.74 8.51 7.57
C SER A 438 6.16 9.24 8.85
N GLN A 439 7.44 9.15 9.25
CA GLN A 439 7.95 9.85 10.43
C GLN A 439 7.88 11.38 10.27
N ALA A 440 8.06 11.90 9.05
CA ALA A 440 7.89 13.31 8.74
C ALA A 440 6.44 13.75 8.93
N ASN A 441 5.48 12.98 8.41
CA ASN A 441 4.05 13.24 8.54
C ASN A 441 3.61 13.23 10.02
N THR A 442 4.07 12.25 10.83
CA THR A 442 3.80 12.21 12.29
C THR A 442 4.23 13.51 12.97
N ARG A 443 5.40 14.03 12.61
CA ARG A 443 6.02 15.22 13.22
C ARG A 443 5.64 16.53 12.52
N GLN A 444 4.73 16.48 11.54
CA GLN A 444 4.32 17.63 10.73
C GLN A 444 5.50 18.35 10.06
N VAL A 445 6.53 17.61 9.65
CA VAL A 445 7.65 18.13 8.86
C VAL A 445 7.29 18.12 7.38
N PRO A 446 7.45 19.23 6.65
CA PRO A 446 7.25 19.25 5.19
C PRO A 446 8.14 18.23 4.48
N VAL A 447 7.52 17.25 3.81
CA VAL A 447 8.21 16.24 3.00
C VAL A 447 7.75 16.26 1.54
N ALA A 448 8.74 16.20 0.64
CA ALA A 448 8.52 15.88 -0.76
C ALA A 448 9.33 14.63 -1.11
N ALA A 449 8.74 13.73 -1.88
CA ALA A 449 9.40 12.56 -2.42
C ALA A 449 9.38 12.61 -3.93
N LEU A 450 10.55 12.45 -4.55
CA LEU A 450 10.69 12.25 -5.99
C LEU A 450 10.90 10.76 -6.25
N VAL A 451 9.95 10.16 -6.97
CA VAL A 451 9.83 8.72 -7.15
C VAL A 451 10.09 8.40 -8.61
N VAL A 452 11.07 7.55 -8.89
CA VAL A 452 11.40 7.14 -10.25
C VAL A 452 10.70 5.84 -10.62
N SER A 453 10.42 5.67 -11.91
CA SER A 453 9.85 4.44 -12.43
C SER A 453 10.86 3.30 -12.35
N ALA A 454 10.47 2.24 -11.67
CA ALA A 454 11.21 0.99 -11.54
C ALA A 454 10.23 -0.18 -11.61
N GLU A 455 10.76 -1.37 -11.91
CA GLU A 455 10.04 -2.64 -11.85
C GLU A 455 10.82 -3.62 -10.97
N GLY A 456 10.13 -4.56 -10.31
CA GLY A 456 10.78 -5.61 -9.54
C GLY A 456 10.20 -5.79 -8.14
N ALA A 457 10.93 -6.52 -7.29
CA ALA A 457 10.50 -6.81 -5.94
C ALA A 457 10.90 -5.67 -4.99
N PHE A 458 10.06 -4.63 -4.91
CA PHE A 458 10.27 -3.46 -4.04
C PHE A 458 10.47 -3.83 -2.57
N GLN A 459 9.76 -4.85 -2.08
CA GLN A 459 9.91 -5.33 -0.70
C GLN A 459 11.31 -5.91 -0.42
N LEU A 460 12.01 -6.36 -1.44
CA LEU A 460 13.35 -6.92 -1.34
C LEU A 460 14.43 -5.89 -1.73
N ASP A 461 14.05 -4.64 -2.02
CA ASP A 461 14.92 -3.61 -2.60
C ASP A 461 15.63 -4.12 -3.89
N MET A 462 15.00 -5.06 -4.62
CA MET A 462 15.54 -5.71 -5.83
C MET A 462 14.90 -5.10 -7.09
N GLU A 463 15.04 -3.78 -7.19
CA GLU A 463 14.33 -2.96 -8.17
C GLU A 463 15.23 -2.63 -9.36
N LYS A 464 14.59 -2.49 -10.50
CA LYS A 464 15.22 -2.25 -11.79
C LYS A 464 14.59 -1.02 -12.41
N TYR A 465 15.36 0.06 -12.51
CA TYR A 465 14.92 1.32 -13.11
C TYR A 465 15.57 1.55 -14.47
N ASP A 466 14.88 2.32 -15.30
CA ASP A 466 15.39 2.76 -16.60
C ASP A 466 16.36 3.93 -16.47
N LEU A 467 17.30 4.04 -17.41
CA LEU A 467 18.27 5.14 -17.46
C LEU A 467 17.58 6.48 -17.68
N ASP A 468 16.50 6.50 -18.46
CA ASP A 468 15.74 7.71 -18.75
C ASP A 468 15.11 8.26 -17.47
N SER A 469 14.56 7.38 -16.61
CA SER A 469 14.05 7.75 -15.28
C SER A 469 15.10 8.42 -14.40
N LEU A 470 16.34 7.91 -14.42
CA LEU A 470 17.43 8.48 -13.64
C LEU A 470 17.92 9.81 -14.24
N SER A 471 17.91 9.94 -15.56
CA SER A 471 18.25 11.17 -16.27
C SER A 471 17.23 12.27 -15.94
N ASP A 472 15.93 11.98 -16.03
CA ASP A 472 14.86 12.93 -15.71
C ASP A 472 14.93 13.39 -14.25
N LEU A 473 15.17 12.45 -13.32
CA LEU A 473 15.42 12.79 -11.92
C LEU A 473 16.61 13.74 -11.76
N SER A 474 17.70 13.51 -12.50
CA SER A 474 18.89 14.37 -12.43
C SER A 474 18.62 15.79 -12.94
N HIS A 475 17.79 15.95 -13.97
CA HIS A 475 17.36 17.26 -14.48
C HIS A 475 16.51 18.01 -13.44
N VAL A 476 15.55 17.31 -12.82
CA VAL A 476 14.68 17.88 -11.79
C VAL A 476 15.50 18.32 -10.57
N LEU A 477 16.47 17.52 -10.14
CA LEU A 477 17.35 17.85 -9.00
C LEU A 477 18.34 18.98 -9.33
N ASP A 478 18.89 19.03 -10.55
CA ASP A 478 19.79 20.11 -10.97
C ASP A 478 19.09 21.47 -10.96
N ASP A 479 17.84 21.54 -11.44
CA ASP A 479 16.99 22.73 -11.39
C ASP A 479 16.63 23.09 -9.95
N TYR A 480 16.11 22.12 -9.18
CA TYR A 480 15.67 22.33 -7.80
C TYR A 480 16.79 22.85 -6.89
N LEU A 481 18.03 22.39 -7.10
CA LEU A 481 19.20 22.77 -6.30
C LEU A 481 20.09 23.83 -6.99
N SER A 482 19.72 24.27 -8.20
CA SER A 482 20.49 25.24 -9.00
C SER A 482 21.96 24.84 -9.23
N LEU A 483 22.20 23.58 -9.62
CA LEU A 483 23.55 22.98 -9.77
C LEU A 483 24.23 23.29 -11.12
N LYS A 484 23.59 24.08 -12.00
CA LYS A 484 24.15 24.63 -13.26
C LYS A 484 24.55 23.55 -14.29
N GLY A 485 23.88 22.40 -14.30
CA GLY A 485 23.98 21.38 -15.34
C GLY A 485 25.16 20.41 -15.26
N LYS A 486 26.20 20.68 -14.47
CA LYS A 486 27.35 19.76 -14.31
C LYS A 486 26.93 18.42 -13.68
N TYR A 487 25.91 18.47 -12.81
CA TYR A 487 25.35 17.33 -12.11
C TYR A 487 24.76 16.29 -13.07
N ILE A 488 23.94 16.74 -14.01
CA ILE A 488 23.26 15.90 -15.01
C ILE A 488 24.26 15.02 -15.76
N LYS A 489 25.33 15.64 -16.30
CA LYS A 489 26.35 14.92 -17.06
C LYS A 489 27.06 13.86 -16.22
N THR A 490 27.35 14.19 -14.96
CA THR A 490 28.05 13.31 -14.03
C THR A 490 27.20 12.09 -13.66
N VAL A 491 25.89 12.30 -13.41
CA VAL A 491 24.94 11.20 -13.18
C VAL A 491 24.84 10.31 -14.42
N GLN A 492 24.70 10.89 -15.62
CA GLN A 492 24.62 10.11 -16.86
C GLN A 492 25.87 9.24 -17.10
N ASP A 493 27.06 9.77 -16.83
CA ASP A 493 28.31 9.02 -16.96
C ASP A 493 28.42 7.88 -15.94
N LEU A 494 27.99 8.12 -14.69
CA LEU A 494 27.90 7.10 -13.63
C LEU A 494 26.92 5.97 -14.01
N SER A 495 25.74 6.32 -14.52
CA SER A 495 24.73 5.34 -14.91
C SER A 495 25.16 4.49 -16.09
N LYS A 496 25.87 5.08 -17.06
CA LYS A 496 26.48 4.34 -18.19
C LYS A 496 27.57 3.39 -17.72
N ALA A 497 28.43 3.83 -16.80
CA ALA A 497 29.47 2.98 -16.23
C ALA A 497 28.88 1.78 -15.50
N LYS A 498 27.85 2.00 -14.67
CA LYS A 498 27.14 0.93 -13.95
C LYS A 498 26.44 -0.05 -14.92
N ARG A 499 25.87 0.45 -16.01
CA ARG A 499 25.28 -0.39 -17.08
C ARG A 499 26.33 -1.27 -17.76
N ALA A 500 27.51 -0.72 -18.05
CA ALA A 500 28.60 -1.47 -18.68
C ALA A 500 29.10 -2.62 -17.80
N THR A 501 29.09 -2.46 -16.47
CA THR A 501 29.43 -3.53 -15.52
C THR A 501 28.33 -4.57 -15.33
N SER A 502 27.05 -4.22 -15.46
CA SER A 502 25.92 -5.14 -15.24
C SER A 502 25.50 -5.97 -16.47
N GLY A 503 26.00 -5.64 -17.68
CA GLY A 503 25.76 -6.43 -18.91
C GLY A 503 24.31 -6.46 -19.41
N SER A 504 23.42 -5.63 -18.86
CA SER A 504 21.98 -5.60 -19.16
C SER A 504 21.51 -4.18 -19.47
N ASN A 505 20.41 -4.02 -20.22
CA ASN A 505 19.82 -2.69 -20.49
C ASN A 505 19.26 -2.00 -19.24
N ALA A 506 19.17 -2.70 -18.12
CA ALA A 506 18.74 -2.11 -16.87
C ALA A 506 19.77 -2.33 -15.75
N LEU A 507 19.77 -1.37 -14.84
CA LEU A 507 20.69 -1.34 -13.71
C LEU A 507 20.17 -2.29 -12.63
N TYR A 508 20.84 -3.43 -12.49
CA TYR A 508 20.68 -4.30 -11.34
C TYR A 508 21.47 -3.72 -10.16
N ILE A 509 20.98 -3.97 -8.94
CA ILE A 509 21.81 -3.85 -7.73
C ILE A 509 22.81 -4.99 -7.72
#